data_AF-A0A6P4CSW9-F1
#
_entry.id   AF-A0A6P4CSW9-F1
#
_cell.length_a   1.000
_cell.length_b   1.000
_cell.length_c   1.000
_cell.angle_alpha   90.00
_cell.angle_beta   90.00
_cell.angle_gamma   90.00
#
_symmetry.space_group_name_H-M   'P 1'
#
loop_
_entity.id
_entity.type
_entity.pdbx_description
1 polymer ?
#
loop_
_entity_poly.entity_id
_entity_poly.type
_entity_poly.pdbx_seq_one_letter_code
_entity_poly.pdbx_strand_id
1 'polypeptide(L)'
;MKFCATSEKGRRGKKAGYGRTKGKGKVVTPLVCPLTLLPREIWERTAARVASASIHDLFNMQATCKAFLDAARSPLVYKVASMAEIPVVFGYDMEDRPEDVFLFKSERAGNSAAIFRIGMREFFWMGRRVGGCDTLLEAADAGDVQARYMCTMLLLTPGVGDEADAGRRVEMFANIMAAGKIELCKELFGQLFVNPQIGVHPSDPGKPIVCR
;
A
#
# COMPACT_ATOMS: atom_id res chain seq x y z
N MET A 1 72.49 18.95 -21.71
CA MET A 1 71.48 19.90 -21.22
C MET A 1 71.86 20.33 -19.81
N LYS A 2 71.66 21.62 -19.51
CA LYS A 2 72.32 22.42 -18.45
C LYS A 2 71.75 22.20 -17.03
N PHE A 3 72.60 22.61 -16.09
CA PHE A 3 72.55 22.65 -14.63
C PHE A 3 71.56 23.65 -13.98
N CYS A 4 71.28 23.38 -12.71
CA CYS A 4 71.20 24.26 -11.51
C CYS A 4 70.17 25.39 -11.33
N ALA A 5 69.79 25.47 -10.06
CA ALA A 5 68.91 26.36 -9.32
C ALA A 5 69.20 27.88 -9.40
N THR A 6 68.20 28.70 -9.02
CA THR A 6 68.36 29.72 -7.97
C THR A 6 67.03 30.33 -7.49
N SER A 7 66.97 30.48 -6.15
CA SER A 7 66.25 31.39 -5.25
C SER A 7 65.62 32.70 -5.80
N GLU A 8 64.43 33.08 -5.30
CA GLU A 8 64.25 34.21 -4.35
C GLU A 8 62.77 34.52 -3.96
N LYS A 9 62.59 34.95 -2.70
CA LYS A 9 61.59 35.89 -2.11
C LYS A 9 60.09 35.59 -2.32
N GLY A 10 59.22 35.54 -1.31
CA GLY A 10 59.24 36.04 0.07
C GLY A 10 57.89 36.70 0.37
N ARG A 11 57.25 36.35 1.50
CA ARG A 11 56.50 37.30 2.37
C ARG A 11 55.85 36.56 3.55
N ARG A 12 56.23 37.00 4.75
CA ARG A 12 55.53 36.74 6.02
C ARG A 12 54.19 37.46 6.00
N GLY A 13 53.11 36.74 6.29
CA GLY A 13 51.79 37.28 6.66
C GLY A 13 51.35 36.65 7.99
N LYS A 14 51.03 37.51 8.96
CA LYS A 14 50.80 37.20 10.39
C LYS A 14 49.63 36.24 10.64
N LYS A 15 49.80 35.34 11.61
CA LYS A 15 48.72 34.56 12.24
C LYS A 15 47.77 35.52 12.98
N ALA A 16 46.50 35.55 12.59
CA ALA A 16 45.42 36.10 13.41
C ALA A 16 44.82 34.96 14.25
N GLY A 17 45.08 35.01 15.56
CA GLY A 17 44.45 34.10 16.52
C GLY A 17 42.98 34.47 16.68
N TYR A 18 42.08 33.57 16.30
CA TYR A 18 40.67 33.69 16.67
C TYR A 18 40.50 33.16 18.09
N GLY A 19 40.27 34.09 19.01
CA GLY A 19 39.95 33.82 20.40
C GLY A 19 38.68 32.99 20.53
N ARG A 20 38.75 31.96 21.37
CA ARG A 20 37.58 31.23 21.88
C ARG A 20 36.78 32.17 22.79
N THR A 21 35.70 32.75 22.29
CA THR A 21 34.63 33.27 23.14
C THR A 21 33.83 32.09 23.68
N LYS A 22 34.05 31.77 24.97
CA LYS A 22 33.17 30.87 25.74
C LYS A 22 31.80 31.53 25.91
N GLY A 23 30.91 31.32 24.94
CA GLY A 23 29.49 31.53 25.14
C GLY A 23 28.99 30.53 26.18
N LYS A 24 28.44 31.02 27.29
CA LYS A 24 27.74 30.19 28.27
C LYS A 24 26.61 29.48 27.52
N GLY A 25 26.77 28.18 27.30
CA GLY A 25 25.76 27.35 26.69
C GLY A 25 24.49 27.45 27.53
N LYS A 26 23.45 28.04 26.94
CA LYS A 26 22.08 27.87 27.42
C LYS A 26 21.87 26.36 27.43
N VAL A 27 21.65 25.76 28.60
CA VAL A 27 21.20 24.38 28.69
C VAL A 27 19.85 24.37 28.00
N VAL A 28 19.84 24.00 26.73
CA VAL A 28 18.62 23.65 26.02
C VAL A 28 18.27 22.29 26.62
N THR A 29 17.41 22.31 27.63
CA THR A 29 16.66 21.11 28.01
C THR A 29 16.08 20.55 26.71
N PRO A 30 16.31 19.27 26.39
CA PRO A 30 15.70 18.70 25.20
C PRO A 30 14.21 18.97 25.29
N LEU A 31 13.66 19.69 24.32
CA LEU A 31 12.22 19.78 24.18
C LEU A 31 11.79 18.35 23.87
N VAL A 32 11.35 17.63 24.89
CA VAL A 32 10.70 16.34 24.72
C VAL A 32 9.42 16.66 23.96
N CYS A 33 9.43 16.43 22.64
CA CYS A 33 8.22 16.56 21.84
C CYS A 33 7.15 15.68 22.48
N PRO A 34 5.99 16.20 22.90
CA PRO A 34 4.96 15.40 23.57
C PRO A 34 4.52 14.18 22.74
N LEU A 35 4.68 14.25 21.42
CA LEU A 35 4.46 13.16 20.49
C LEU A 35 5.38 11.94 20.75
N THR A 36 6.63 12.12 21.17
CA THR A 36 7.50 10.98 21.49
C THR A 36 7.10 10.24 22.77
N LEU A 37 6.07 10.71 23.49
CA LEU A 37 5.53 10.07 24.70
C LEU A 37 4.31 9.17 24.41
N LEU A 38 3.72 9.25 23.22
CA LEU A 38 2.57 8.42 22.89
C LEU A 38 3.01 6.96 22.68
N PRO A 39 2.32 5.98 23.30
CA PRO A 39 2.54 4.56 23.03
C PRO A 39 2.42 4.23 21.54
N ARG A 40 3.23 3.27 21.07
CA ARG A 40 3.28 2.85 19.66
C ARG A 40 1.91 2.44 19.13
N GLU A 41 1.08 1.84 19.98
CA GLU A 41 -0.26 1.38 19.66
C GLU A 41 -1.21 2.53 19.29
N ILE A 42 -1.00 3.73 19.87
CA ILE A 42 -1.81 4.91 19.53
C ILE A 42 -1.48 5.40 18.12
N TRP A 43 -0.19 5.40 17.78
CA TRP A 43 0.28 5.75 16.44
C TRP A 43 -0.26 4.76 15.40
N GLU A 44 -0.14 3.46 15.66
CA GLU A 44 -0.64 2.41 14.77
C GLU A 44 -2.15 2.46 14.60
N ARG A 45 -2.91 2.67 15.68
CA ARG A 45 -4.38 2.80 15.59
C ARG A 45 -4.80 4.03 14.78
N THR A 46 -4.06 5.14 14.91
CA THR A 46 -4.32 6.36 14.13
C THR A 46 -4.02 6.12 12.65
N ALA A 47 -2.85 5.54 12.34
CA ALA A 47 -2.47 5.17 10.99
C ALA A 47 -3.45 4.17 10.37
N ALA A 48 -3.91 3.17 11.13
CA ALA A 48 -4.87 2.17 10.69
C ALA A 48 -6.22 2.81 10.31
N ARG A 49 -6.71 3.78 11.11
CA ARG A 49 -7.94 4.53 10.79
C ARG A 49 -7.78 5.34 9.50
N VAL A 50 -6.66 6.03 9.34
CA VAL A 50 -6.38 6.78 8.11
C VAL A 50 -6.28 5.86 6.91
N ALA A 51 -5.53 4.75 7.02
CA ALA A 51 -5.41 3.74 5.97
C ALA A 51 -6.76 3.16 5.57
N SER A 52 -7.65 2.88 6.53
CA SER A 52 -8.99 2.34 6.24
C SER A 52 -9.90 3.31 5.49
N ALA A 53 -9.62 4.61 5.59
CA ALA A 53 -10.35 5.64 4.87
C ALA A 53 -9.74 5.93 3.49
N SER A 54 -8.42 6.15 3.42
CA SER A 54 -7.69 6.43 2.18
C SER A 54 -6.22 6.05 2.29
N ILE A 55 -5.70 5.37 1.26
CA ILE A 55 -4.27 5.03 1.20
C ILE A 55 -3.42 6.23 0.78
N HIS A 56 -3.97 7.15 -0.01
CA HIS A 56 -3.33 8.43 -0.30
C HIS A 56 -3.06 9.23 0.98
N ASP A 57 -4.06 9.34 1.87
CA ASP A 57 -3.89 10.03 3.16
C ASP A 57 -2.89 9.31 4.07
N LEU A 58 -2.81 7.98 4.01
CA LEU A 58 -1.78 7.23 4.71
C LEU A 58 -0.37 7.57 4.20
N PHE A 59 -0.17 7.70 2.89
CA PHE A 59 1.12 8.13 2.33
C PHE A 59 1.47 9.56 2.72
N ASN A 60 0.50 10.47 2.71
CA ASN A 60 0.70 11.83 3.21
C ASN A 60 1.08 11.84 4.69
N MET A 61 0.41 11.03 5.50
CA MET A 61 0.72 10.85 6.93
C MET A 61 2.16 10.35 7.14
N GLN A 62 2.64 9.39 6.33
CA GLN A 62 4.02 8.89 6.39
C GLN A 62 5.07 9.99 6.16
N ALA A 63 4.77 10.95 5.29
CA ALA A 63 5.68 12.06 4.97
C ALA A 63 5.79 13.10 6.11
N THR A 64 4.88 13.10 7.08
CA THR A 64 4.86 14.13 8.13
C THR A 64 5.92 13.94 9.23
N CYS A 65 6.13 12.70 9.71
CA CYS A 65 7.13 12.41 10.74
C CYS A 65 7.52 10.93 10.81
N LYS A 66 8.68 10.68 11.43
CA LYS A 66 9.21 9.32 11.60
C LYS A 66 8.28 8.38 12.38
N ALA A 67 7.58 8.89 13.41
CA ALA A 67 6.66 8.06 14.20
C ALA A 67 5.51 7.52 13.35
N PHE A 68 4.93 8.36 12.48
CA PHE A 68 3.90 7.93 11.53
C PHE A 68 4.45 7.04 10.42
N LEU A 69 5.66 7.29 9.92
CA LEU A 69 6.32 6.39 8.97
C LEU A 69 6.49 4.99 9.56
N ASP A 70 6.96 4.88 10.80
CA ASP A 70 7.18 3.60 11.48
C ASP A 70 5.84 2.91 11.82
N ALA A 71 4.83 3.68 12.22
CA ALA A 71 3.49 3.16 12.52
C ALA A 71 2.74 2.67 11.27
N ALA A 72 2.81 3.41 10.16
CA ALA A 72 2.16 3.05 8.90
C ALA A 72 2.72 1.77 8.27
N ARG A 73 3.96 1.38 8.62
CA ARG A 73 4.60 0.13 8.18
C ARG A 73 4.16 -1.09 9.00
N SER A 74 3.27 -0.92 9.98
CA SER A 74 2.75 -2.02 10.80
C SER A 74 1.83 -2.95 9.99
N PRO A 75 1.93 -4.29 10.16
CA PRO A 75 0.98 -5.23 9.57
C PRO A 75 -0.48 -4.93 9.91
N LEU A 76 -0.76 -4.36 11.09
CA LEU A 76 -2.12 -3.99 11.50
C LEU A 76 -2.72 -2.90 10.60
N VAL A 77 -1.90 -1.99 10.08
CA VAL A 77 -2.32 -0.92 9.16
C VAL A 77 -2.60 -1.51 7.78
N TYR A 78 -1.70 -2.34 7.27
CA TYR A 78 -1.88 -3.04 5.99
C TYR A 78 -3.14 -3.91 5.97
N LYS A 79 -3.42 -4.61 7.08
CA LYS A 79 -4.60 -5.47 7.22
C LYS A 79 -5.93 -4.74 7.01
N VAL A 80 -6.02 -3.47 7.42
CA VAL A 80 -7.26 -2.68 7.35
C VAL A 80 -7.25 -1.58 6.29
N ALA A 81 -6.13 -1.43 5.57
CA ALA A 81 -6.00 -0.41 4.54
C ALA A 81 -7.09 -0.55 3.48
N SER A 82 -7.66 0.59 3.08
CA SER A 82 -8.60 0.66 1.97
C SER A 82 -7.90 0.21 0.69
N MET A 83 -8.58 -0.60 -0.10
CA MET A 83 -8.09 -0.97 -1.43
C MET A 83 -8.84 -0.24 -2.53
N ALA A 84 -9.74 0.70 -2.19
CA ALA A 84 -10.65 1.35 -3.14
C ALA A 84 -9.92 2.08 -4.27
N GLU A 85 -8.75 2.67 -3.99
CA GLU A 85 -7.92 3.39 -4.95
C GLU A 85 -7.05 2.45 -5.81
N ILE A 86 -6.93 1.16 -5.44
CA ILE A 86 -6.18 0.17 -6.21
C ILE A 86 -7.15 -0.54 -7.17
N PRO A 87 -6.91 -0.51 -8.49
CA PRO A 87 -7.80 -1.13 -9.46
C PRO A 87 -7.85 -2.65 -9.30
N VAL A 88 -9.00 -3.23 -9.67
CA VAL A 88 -9.19 -4.69 -9.72
C VAL A 88 -8.63 -5.25 -11.04
N VAL A 89 -8.70 -4.47 -12.12
CA VAL A 89 -8.10 -4.82 -13.42
C VAL A 89 -6.61 -4.57 -13.39
N PHE A 90 -5.85 -5.53 -13.92
CA PHE A 90 -4.42 -5.37 -14.13
C PHE A 90 -4.07 -5.56 -15.60
N GLY A 91 -3.38 -4.58 -16.18
CA GLY A 91 -2.74 -4.70 -17.48
C GLY A 91 -1.49 -5.56 -17.39
N TYR A 92 -1.08 -6.16 -18.52
CA TYR A 92 0.07 -7.06 -18.61
C TYR A 92 1.43 -6.39 -18.39
N ASP A 93 1.52 -5.05 -18.43
CA ASP A 93 2.78 -4.29 -18.50
C ASP A 93 3.16 -3.57 -17.18
N MET A 94 2.74 -4.11 -16.04
CA MET A 94 2.87 -3.43 -14.74
C MET A 94 3.76 -4.20 -13.76
N GLU A 95 4.93 -4.66 -14.18
CA GLU A 95 5.97 -5.08 -13.23
C GLU A 95 6.50 -3.85 -12.47
N ASP A 96 6.70 -4.00 -11.15
CA ASP A 96 7.36 -3.06 -10.24
C ASP A 96 6.67 -1.72 -9.90
N ARG A 97 5.33 -1.67 -9.94
CA ARG A 97 4.62 -0.50 -9.42
C ARG A 97 4.65 -0.43 -7.88
N PRO A 98 4.82 0.77 -7.27
CA PRO A 98 4.71 0.94 -5.82
C PRO A 98 3.40 0.40 -5.22
N GLU A 99 2.32 0.46 -5.99
CA GLU A 99 1.00 -0.07 -5.65
C GLU A 99 1.01 -1.59 -5.50
N ASP A 100 1.82 -2.31 -6.29
CA ASP A 100 1.96 -3.77 -6.16
C ASP A 100 2.65 -4.13 -4.84
N VAL A 101 3.69 -3.38 -4.47
CA VAL A 101 4.37 -3.59 -3.18
C VAL A 101 3.40 -3.39 -2.02
N PHE A 102 2.54 -2.37 -2.09
CA PHE A 102 1.52 -2.12 -1.08
C PHE A 102 0.46 -3.24 -1.05
N LEU A 103 0.00 -3.67 -2.22
CA LEU A 103 -0.97 -4.75 -2.38
C LEU A 103 -0.45 -6.05 -1.76
N PHE A 104 0.77 -6.47 -2.09
CA PHE A 104 1.36 -7.70 -1.53
C PHE A 104 1.62 -7.61 -0.03
N LYS A 105 2.05 -6.45 0.49
CA LYS A 105 2.16 -6.27 1.95
C LYS A 105 0.81 -6.38 2.65
N SER A 106 -0.25 -5.92 2.00
CA SER A 106 -1.62 -5.97 2.52
C SER A 106 -2.20 -7.37 2.47
N GLU A 107 -1.98 -8.11 1.40
CA GLU A 107 -2.32 -9.54 1.33
C GLU A 107 -1.61 -10.34 2.42
N ARG A 108 -0.29 -10.20 2.56
CA ARG A 108 0.48 -10.85 3.64
C ARG A 108 0.01 -10.50 5.04
N ALA A 109 -0.65 -9.35 5.22
CA ALA A 109 -1.24 -8.92 6.48
C ALA A 109 -2.67 -9.46 6.70
N GLY A 110 -3.24 -10.17 5.72
CA GLY A 110 -4.60 -10.72 5.76
C GLY A 110 -5.69 -9.71 5.38
N ASN A 111 -5.37 -8.73 4.53
CA ASN A 111 -6.37 -7.81 4.00
C ASN A 111 -7.20 -8.51 2.91
N SER A 112 -8.47 -8.81 3.20
CA SER A 112 -9.33 -9.58 2.31
C SER A 112 -9.59 -8.91 0.96
N ALA A 113 -9.62 -7.57 0.90
CA ALA A 113 -9.77 -6.82 -0.34
C ALA A 113 -8.50 -6.85 -1.20
N ALA A 114 -7.32 -6.99 -0.59
CA ALA A 114 -6.05 -7.19 -1.29
C ALA A 114 -5.95 -8.61 -1.85
N ILE A 115 -6.29 -9.62 -1.03
CA ILE A 115 -6.37 -11.03 -1.44
C ILE A 115 -7.33 -11.16 -2.64
N PHE A 116 -8.51 -10.53 -2.56
CA PHE A 116 -9.48 -10.51 -3.67
C PHE A 116 -8.86 -9.99 -4.99
N ARG A 117 -8.15 -8.85 -4.94
CA ARG A 117 -7.50 -8.27 -6.14
C ARG A 117 -6.43 -9.18 -6.72
N ILE A 118 -5.66 -9.87 -5.87
CA ILE A 118 -4.67 -10.85 -6.31
C ILE A 118 -5.37 -12.05 -6.94
N GLY A 119 -6.39 -12.62 -6.30
CA GLY A 119 -7.15 -13.75 -6.85
C GLY A 119 -7.79 -13.42 -8.21
N MET A 120 -8.34 -12.21 -8.35
CA MET A 120 -8.84 -11.69 -9.62
C MET A 120 -7.73 -11.63 -10.69
N ARG A 121 -6.55 -11.07 -10.35
CA ARG A 121 -5.36 -11.01 -11.22
C ARG A 121 -4.95 -12.40 -11.71
N GLU A 122 -4.84 -13.33 -10.78
CA GLU A 122 -4.40 -14.70 -11.04
C GLU A 122 -5.36 -15.46 -11.94
N PHE A 123 -6.65 -15.40 -11.62
CA PHE A 123 -7.69 -16.15 -12.32
C PHE A 123 -7.95 -15.62 -13.73
N PHE A 124 -8.17 -14.30 -13.87
CA PHE A 124 -8.64 -13.71 -15.13
C PHE A 124 -7.52 -13.25 -16.05
N TRP A 125 -6.40 -12.75 -15.52
CA TRP A 125 -5.36 -12.12 -16.34
C TRP A 125 -4.09 -12.96 -16.49
N MET A 126 -3.69 -13.71 -15.46
CA MET A 126 -2.46 -14.54 -15.50
C MET A 126 -2.70 -16.00 -15.93
N GLY A 127 -3.94 -16.41 -16.14
CA GLY A 127 -4.30 -17.78 -16.51
C GLY A 127 -4.07 -18.83 -15.41
N ARG A 128 -3.76 -18.40 -14.17
CA ARG A 128 -3.58 -19.27 -13.01
C ARG A 128 -4.93 -19.63 -12.40
N ARG A 129 -5.74 -20.43 -13.13
CA ARG A 129 -7.14 -20.71 -12.76
C ARG A 129 -7.33 -21.35 -11.39
N VAL A 130 -6.57 -22.41 -11.07
CA VAL A 130 -6.71 -23.12 -9.78
C VAL A 130 -6.26 -22.22 -8.64
N GLY A 131 -5.01 -21.74 -8.68
CA GLY A 131 -4.48 -20.85 -7.64
C GLY A 131 -5.30 -19.57 -7.46
N GLY A 132 -5.71 -18.92 -8.55
CA GLY A 132 -6.56 -17.73 -8.49
C GLY A 132 -7.95 -18.02 -7.90
N CYS A 133 -8.52 -19.20 -8.15
CA CYS A 133 -9.77 -19.61 -7.52
C CYS A 133 -9.59 -19.83 -6.02
N ASP A 134 -8.52 -20.50 -5.60
CA ASP A 134 -8.21 -20.72 -4.19
C ASP A 134 -8.02 -19.39 -3.45
N THR A 135 -7.27 -18.45 -4.06
CA THR A 135 -7.08 -17.09 -3.53
C THR A 135 -8.40 -16.32 -3.41
N LEU A 136 -9.31 -16.43 -4.39
CA LEU A 136 -10.63 -15.81 -4.31
C LEU A 136 -11.49 -16.40 -3.18
N LEU A 137 -11.44 -17.72 -2.99
CA LEU A 137 -12.12 -18.40 -1.90
C LEU A 137 -11.58 -17.96 -0.53
N GLU A 138 -10.26 -17.81 -0.40
CA GLU A 138 -9.63 -17.26 0.80
C GLU A 138 -10.15 -15.85 1.12
N ALA A 139 -10.22 -14.96 0.13
CA ALA A 139 -10.77 -13.62 0.33
C ALA A 139 -12.24 -13.65 0.77
N ALA A 140 -13.04 -14.56 0.19
CA ALA A 140 -14.45 -14.73 0.52
C ALA A 140 -14.64 -15.22 1.96
N ASP A 141 -13.86 -16.22 2.37
CA ASP A 141 -13.85 -16.76 3.73
C ASP A 141 -13.36 -15.71 4.74
N ALA A 142 -12.41 -14.85 4.33
CA ALA A 142 -11.88 -13.75 5.14
C ALA A 142 -12.80 -12.54 5.27
N GLY A 143 -13.97 -12.51 4.61
CA GLY A 143 -14.92 -11.41 4.78
C GLY A 143 -15.26 -10.61 3.53
N ASP A 144 -14.52 -10.77 2.43
CA ASP A 144 -14.67 -9.87 1.28
C ASP A 144 -15.96 -10.15 0.50
N VAL A 145 -16.77 -9.11 0.33
CA VAL A 145 -18.10 -9.22 -0.31
C VAL A 145 -17.97 -9.36 -1.82
N GLN A 146 -16.95 -8.73 -2.44
CA GLN A 146 -16.71 -8.82 -3.87
C GLN A 146 -16.20 -10.22 -4.25
N ALA A 147 -15.32 -10.80 -3.42
CA ALA A 147 -14.86 -12.17 -3.53
C ALA A 147 -16.02 -13.17 -3.40
N ARG A 148 -16.87 -13.05 -2.37
CA ARG A 148 -18.06 -13.91 -2.24
C ARG A 148 -18.96 -13.84 -3.46
N TYR A 149 -19.19 -12.63 -3.98
CA TYR A 149 -19.96 -12.45 -5.20
C TYR A 149 -19.31 -13.20 -6.37
N MET A 150 -18.01 -13.02 -6.58
CA MET A 150 -17.30 -13.72 -7.66
C MET A 150 -17.29 -15.23 -7.51
N CYS A 151 -17.02 -15.75 -6.32
CA CYS A 151 -17.07 -17.18 -6.06
C CYS A 151 -18.48 -17.73 -6.30
N THR A 152 -19.52 -17.01 -5.89
CA THR A 152 -20.92 -17.39 -6.18
C THR A 152 -21.16 -17.45 -7.69
N MET A 153 -20.74 -16.43 -8.44
CA MET A 153 -20.90 -16.41 -9.91
C MET A 153 -20.13 -17.53 -10.61
N LEU A 154 -18.90 -17.81 -10.16
CA LEU A 154 -18.08 -18.90 -10.70
C LEU A 154 -18.72 -20.26 -10.40
N LEU A 155 -19.16 -20.50 -9.17
CA LEU A 155 -19.80 -21.76 -8.78
C LEU A 155 -21.19 -21.96 -9.42
N LEU A 156 -21.87 -20.88 -9.83
CA LEU A 156 -23.11 -20.92 -10.63
C LEU A 156 -22.86 -21.17 -12.12
N THR A 157 -21.61 -21.05 -12.59
CA THR A 157 -21.27 -21.28 -13.98
C THR A 157 -21.30 -22.80 -14.27
N PRO A 158 -22.08 -23.26 -15.27
CA PRO A 158 -22.16 -24.68 -15.61
C PRO A 158 -20.77 -25.25 -15.93
N GLY A 159 -20.42 -26.39 -15.33
CA GLY A 159 -19.13 -27.06 -15.52
C GLY A 159 -17.98 -26.51 -14.66
N VAL A 160 -18.22 -25.52 -13.79
CA VAL A 160 -17.23 -25.02 -12.81
C VAL A 160 -17.55 -25.48 -11.39
N GLY A 161 -18.80 -25.38 -10.93
CA GLY A 161 -19.21 -25.83 -9.60
C GLY A 161 -19.71 -27.28 -9.58
N ASP A 162 -19.33 -28.04 -8.56
CA ASP A 162 -19.90 -29.36 -8.27
C ASP A 162 -21.21 -29.23 -7.47
N GLU A 163 -22.06 -30.25 -7.46
CA GLU A 163 -23.22 -30.36 -6.57
C GLU A 163 -22.80 -30.32 -5.10
N ALA A 164 -21.59 -30.79 -4.77
CA ALA A 164 -21.01 -30.68 -3.44
C ALA A 164 -20.87 -29.22 -2.96
N ASP A 165 -20.75 -28.27 -3.89
CA ASP A 165 -20.62 -26.84 -3.59
C ASP A 165 -21.97 -26.12 -3.38
N ALA A 166 -23.10 -26.82 -3.53
CA ALA A 166 -24.43 -26.21 -3.45
C ALA A 166 -24.68 -25.49 -2.11
N GLY A 167 -24.28 -26.09 -0.98
CA GLY A 167 -24.40 -25.48 0.34
C GLY A 167 -23.58 -24.18 0.45
N ARG A 168 -22.32 -24.23 -0.01
CA ARG A 168 -21.41 -23.08 0.01
C ARG A 168 -21.90 -21.94 -0.88
N ARG A 169 -22.47 -22.25 -2.05
CA ARG A 169 -23.13 -21.27 -2.93
C ARG A 169 -24.24 -20.52 -2.22
N VAL A 170 -25.15 -21.25 -1.56
CA VAL A 170 -26.30 -20.67 -0.85
C VAL A 170 -25.82 -19.78 0.29
N GLU A 171 -24.83 -20.22 1.06
CA GLU A 171 -24.25 -19.45 2.16
C GLU A 171 -23.61 -18.14 1.67
N MET A 172 -22.76 -18.21 0.63
CA MET A 172 -22.14 -17.02 0.06
C MET A 172 -23.20 -16.04 -0.47
N PHE A 173 -24.22 -16.54 -1.18
CA PHE A 173 -25.31 -15.71 -1.67
C PHE A 173 -26.06 -15.01 -0.53
N ALA A 174 -26.40 -15.73 0.54
CA ALA A 174 -27.04 -15.15 1.72
C ALA A 174 -26.19 -14.06 2.38
N ASN A 175 -24.87 -14.26 2.48
CA ASN A 175 -23.94 -13.26 3.01
C ASN A 175 -23.90 -11.98 2.16
N ILE A 176 -23.94 -12.10 0.83
CA ILE A 176 -23.97 -10.93 -0.06
C ILE A 176 -25.31 -10.19 0.07
N MET A 177 -26.44 -10.92 0.15
CA MET A 177 -27.76 -10.34 0.41
C MET A 177 -27.77 -9.55 1.73
N ALA A 178 -27.22 -10.13 2.81
CA ALA A 178 -27.13 -9.49 4.12
C ALA A 178 -26.24 -8.24 4.10
N ALA A 179 -25.19 -8.23 3.27
CA ALA A 179 -24.33 -7.06 3.10
C ALA A 179 -25.00 -5.91 2.32
N GLY A 180 -26.09 -6.17 1.58
CA GLY A 180 -26.81 -5.17 0.81
C GLY A 180 -26.01 -4.59 -0.38
N LYS A 181 -24.99 -5.31 -0.88
CA LYS A 181 -24.04 -4.82 -1.91
C LYS A 181 -24.18 -5.49 -3.28
N ILE A 182 -25.26 -6.23 -3.52
CA ILE A 182 -25.44 -7.00 -4.76
C ILE A 182 -25.39 -6.12 -6.01
N GLU A 183 -26.13 -5.02 -6.03
CA GLU A 183 -26.19 -4.14 -7.21
C GLU A 183 -24.84 -3.47 -7.48
N LEU A 184 -24.12 -3.09 -6.41
CA LEU A 184 -22.75 -2.57 -6.53
C LEU A 184 -21.81 -3.62 -7.13
N CYS A 185 -21.89 -4.88 -6.68
CA CYS A 185 -21.10 -5.96 -7.27
C CYS A 185 -21.47 -6.21 -8.73
N LYS A 186 -22.77 -6.29 -9.06
CA LYS A 186 -23.24 -6.46 -10.45
C LYS A 186 -22.72 -5.36 -11.36
N GLU A 187 -22.82 -4.11 -10.93
CA GLU A 187 -22.32 -2.95 -11.67
C GLU A 187 -20.80 -3.03 -11.86
N LEU A 188 -20.06 -3.25 -10.77
CA LEU A 188 -18.60 -3.37 -10.82
C LEU A 188 -18.16 -4.46 -11.81
N PHE A 189 -18.68 -5.68 -11.67
CA PHE A 189 -18.28 -6.78 -12.55
C PHE A 189 -18.79 -6.62 -13.98
N GLY A 190 -19.98 -6.03 -14.16
CA GLY A 190 -20.47 -5.64 -15.48
C GLY A 190 -19.49 -4.70 -16.18
N GLN A 191 -19.03 -3.65 -15.49
CA GLN A 191 -18.03 -2.73 -16.04
C GLN A 191 -16.68 -3.40 -16.29
N LEU A 192 -16.19 -4.21 -15.34
CA LEU A 192 -14.91 -4.92 -15.45
C LEU A 192 -14.82 -5.83 -16.69
N PHE A 193 -15.90 -6.54 -17.01
CA PHE A 193 -15.92 -7.49 -18.13
C PHE A 193 -16.38 -6.88 -19.46
N VAL A 194 -17.15 -5.78 -19.44
CA VAL A 194 -17.58 -5.07 -20.67
C VAL A 194 -16.48 -4.13 -21.19
N ASN A 195 -15.67 -3.53 -20.31
CA ASN A 195 -14.59 -2.64 -20.71
C ASN A 195 -13.31 -2.93 -19.92
N PRO A 196 -12.50 -3.92 -20.36
CA PRO A 196 -11.24 -4.29 -19.69
C PRO A 196 -10.20 -3.16 -19.64
N GLN A 197 -10.43 -2.02 -20.31
CA GLN A 197 -9.54 -0.86 -20.29
C GLN A 197 -9.84 0.14 -19.15
N ILE A 198 -10.90 -0.05 -18.34
CA ILE A 198 -11.19 0.83 -17.18
C ILE A 198 -10.13 0.67 -16.05
N GLY A 199 -9.22 -0.30 -16.17
CA GLY A 199 -7.99 -0.37 -15.35
C GLY A 199 -6.87 0.59 -15.74
N VAL A 200 -6.99 1.30 -16.87
CA VAL A 200 -5.93 2.16 -17.44
C VAL A 200 -6.43 3.60 -17.52
N HIS A 201 -6.66 4.23 -16.37
CA HIS A 201 -6.39 5.65 -16.20
C HIS A 201 -6.49 6.05 -14.71
N PRO A 202 -5.36 6.27 -14.03
CA PRO A 202 -5.28 7.45 -13.20
C PRO A 202 -5.35 8.64 -14.16
N SER A 203 -6.33 9.52 -13.97
CA SER A 203 -6.12 10.90 -14.39
C SER A 203 -4.86 11.36 -13.67
N ASP A 204 -3.81 11.70 -14.42
CA ASP A 204 -2.50 12.14 -13.93
C ASP A 204 -2.66 13.10 -12.74
N PRO A 205 -2.41 12.67 -11.48
CA PRO A 205 -2.17 13.59 -10.39
C PRO A 205 -0.68 13.91 -10.50
N GLY A 206 -0.39 15.02 -11.17
CA GLY A 206 0.93 15.39 -11.65
C GLY A 206 2.09 14.98 -10.75
N LYS A 207 3.00 14.19 -11.32
CA LYS A 207 4.43 13.97 -10.97
C LYS A 207 4.82 13.74 -9.49
N PRO A 208 5.77 12.82 -9.25
CA PRO A 208 5.91 12.10 -7.99
C PRO A 208 6.55 12.92 -6.86
N ILE A 209 6.09 12.71 -5.62
CA ILE A 209 6.98 12.82 -4.47
C ILE A 209 7.76 11.51 -4.38
N VAL A 210 8.92 11.50 -5.03
CA VAL A 210 9.97 10.52 -4.73
C VAL A 210 10.39 10.73 -3.28
N CYS A 211 10.22 9.71 -2.43
CA CYS A 211 10.92 9.63 -1.16
C CYS A 211 11.47 8.22 -0.99
N ARG A 212 12.80 8.16 -0.82
CA ARG A 212 13.60 6.97 -0.49
C ARG A 212 13.13 6.30 0.81
#